data_AF-A0A2E0R3E8-F1
#
_entry.id   AF-A0A2E0R3E8-F1
#
_cell.length_a   1.000
_cell.length_b   1.000
_cell.length_c   1.000
_cell.angle_alpha   90.00
_cell.angle_beta   90.00
_cell.angle_gamma   90.00
#
_symmetry.space_group_name_H-M   'P 1'
#
loop_
_entity.id
_entity.type
_entity.pdbx_description
1 polymer ?
#
loop_
_entity_poly.entity_id
_entity_poly.type
_entity_poly.pdbx_seq_one_letter_code
_entity_poly.pdbx_strand_id
1 'polypeptide(L)'
;MRVLTFISFLFVGFSVLAQEASPVQQWKDIITSYYAKFDEAEGYDGIKIPLLACPDLEKKWGQPKVFVAEDGSYRLMYTHPSESFERVDVYGYAIPLPVLTNAPAESVDTMVNGELGTVERPQTFKDVTVKIPTPAGNDKRDVQYFREYSGGGADGPMDSTNTLTFTVNGVTGYYVVKVESVSKATKKFLKQIELVR
;
A
#
# COMPACT_ATOMS: atom_id res chain seq x y z
N MET A 1 -72.83 -1.71 18.78
CA MET A 1 -71.68 -1.00 19.39
C MET A 1 -70.45 -1.90 19.21
N ARG A 2 -69.60 -1.65 18.22
CA ARG A 2 -68.35 -2.40 17.98
C ARG A 2 -67.19 -1.42 18.13
N VAL A 3 -66.33 -1.70 19.10
CA VAL A 3 -65.18 -0.88 19.48
C VAL A 3 -64.02 -1.23 18.54
N LEU A 4 -63.48 -0.23 17.82
CA LEU A 4 -62.23 -0.35 17.06
C LEU A 4 -61.06 0.00 17.98
N THR A 5 -60.17 -0.97 18.21
CA THR A 5 -58.91 -0.76 18.93
C THR A 5 -57.83 -0.38 17.92
N PHE A 6 -57.36 0.86 17.98
CA PHE A 6 -56.18 1.33 17.23
C PHE A 6 -54.91 0.82 17.91
N ILE A 7 -54.11 0.03 17.21
CA ILE A 7 -52.76 -0.35 17.63
C ILE A 7 -51.79 0.69 17.04
N SER A 8 -51.28 1.56 17.90
CA SER A 8 -50.18 2.48 17.56
C SER A 8 -48.85 1.72 17.58
N PHE A 9 -48.25 1.52 16.41
CA PHE A 9 -46.88 1.04 16.30
C PHE A 9 -45.91 2.19 16.62
N LEU A 10 -45.23 2.09 17.75
CA LEU A 10 -44.11 2.96 18.11
C LEU A 10 -42.89 2.51 17.28
N PHE A 11 -42.50 3.30 16.28
CA PHE A 11 -41.23 3.12 15.58
C PHE A 11 -40.10 3.62 16.47
N VAL A 12 -39.36 2.70 17.10
CA VAL A 12 -38.09 3.02 17.76
C VAL A 12 -37.02 3.06 16.69
N GLY A 13 -36.66 4.25 16.24
CA GLY A 13 -35.54 4.46 15.32
C GLY A 13 -34.22 4.10 16.01
N PHE A 14 -33.65 2.95 15.66
CA PHE A 14 -32.25 2.67 15.95
C PHE A 14 -31.39 3.50 15.01
N SER A 15 -30.85 4.61 15.50
CA SER A 15 -29.71 5.27 14.85
C SER A 15 -28.50 4.36 15.01
N VAL A 16 -28.20 3.58 13.98
CA VAL A 16 -26.91 2.89 13.85
C VAL A 16 -25.85 3.98 13.69
N LEU A 17 -25.11 4.29 14.76
CA LEU A 17 -23.91 5.11 14.66
C LEU A 17 -22.91 4.32 13.79
N ALA A 18 -22.68 4.78 12.57
CA ALA A 18 -21.63 4.25 11.72
C ALA A 18 -20.29 4.46 12.43
N GLN A 19 -19.72 3.39 12.96
CA GLN A 19 -18.39 3.43 13.54
C GLN A 19 -17.40 3.76 12.42
N GLU A 20 -16.74 4.92 12.50
CA GLU A 20 -15.71 5.29 11.55
C GLU A 20 -14.64 4.21 11.50
N ALA A 21 -14.29 3.77 10.30
CA ALA A 21 -13.27 2.75 10.09
C ALA A 21 -11.94 3.20 10.73
N SER A 22 -11.20 2.27 11.33
CA SER A 22 -9.88 2.59 11.89
C SER A 22 -8.93 3.11 10.79
N PRO A 23 -7.91 3.94 11.10
CA PRO A 23 -6.97 4.42 10.08
C PRO A 23 -6.29 3.30 9.28
N VAL A 24 -6.03 2.15 9.91
CA VAL A 24 -5.50 0.95 9.24
C VAL A 24 -6.51 0.40 8.24
N GLN A 25 -7.79 0.32 8.61
CA GLN A 25 -8.83 -0.17 7.71
C GLN A 25 -9.03 0.79 6.54
N GLN A 26 -9.11 2.09 6.79
CA GLN A 26 -9.19 3.11 5.72
C GLN A 26 -8.01 3.02 4.75
N TRP A 27 -6.79 2.86 5.28
CA TRP A 27 -5.60 2.68 4.47
C TRP A 27 -5.67 1.43 3.59
N LYS A 28 -6.09 0.28 4.16
CA LYS A 28 -6.29 -0.98 3.42
C LYS A 28 -7.37 -0.84 2.35
N ASP A 29 -8.48 -0.20 2.67
CA ASP A 29 -9.62 0.01 1.77
C ASP A 29 -9.22 0.87 0.58
N ILE A 30 -8.51 1.97 0.81
CA ILE A 30 -8.03 2.83 -0.27
C ILE A 30 -7.09 2.03 -1.18
N ILE A 31 -6.04 1.40 -0.64
CA ILE A 31 -5.06 0.67 -1.46
C ILE A 31 -5.73 -0.43 -2.28
N THR A 32 -6.62 -1.21 -1.65
CA THR A 32 -7.33 -2.31 -2.32
C THR A 32 -8.26 -1.78 -3.41
N SER A 33 -8.93 -0.64 -3.18
CA SER A 33 -9.83 -0.04 -4.17
C SER A 33 -9.11 0.40 -5.46
N TYR A 34 -7.80 0.64 -5.40
CA TYR A 34 -7.02 1.06 -6.56
C TYR A 34 -6.53 -0.11 -7.42
N TYR A 35 -6.49 -1.34 -6.90
CA TYR A 35 -6.03 -2.48 -7.69
C TYR A 35 -6.86 -2.69 -8.96
N ALA A 36 -8.16 -2.35 -8.93
CA ALA A 36 -9.04 -2.43 -10.10
C ALA A 36 -9.05 -1.15 -10.97
N LYS A 37 -8.34 -0.09 -10.59
CA LYS A 37 -8.34 1.21 -11.27
C LYS A 37 -7.11 1.46 -12.14
N PHE A 38 -6.12 0.58 -12.04
CA PHE A 38 -4.85 0.71 -12.73
C PHE A 38 -4.90 -0.04 -14.06
N ASP A 39 -4.76 0.69 -15.15
CA ASP A 39 -4.57 0.13 -16.49
C ASP A 39 -3.09 0.13 -16.86
N GLU A 40 -2.63 -0.92 -17.54
CA GLU A 40 -1.24 -1.00 -18.02
C GLU A 40 -0.98 0.09 -19.06
N ALA A 41 0.18 0.76 -18.95
CA ALA A 41 0.61 1.85 -19.81
C ALA A 41 2.00 1.56 -20.38
N GLU A 42 2.27 2.08 -21.58
CA GLU A 42 3.59 1.91 -22.25
C GLU A 42 4.69 2.77 -21.62
N GLY A 43 4.34 3.68 -20.72
CA GLY A 43 5.28 4.58 -20.07
C GLY A 43 4.60 5.44 -19.03
N TYR A 44 5.26 6.54 -18.67
CA TYR A 44 4.82 7.40 -17.57
C TYR A 44 3.81 8.48 -17.96
N ASP A 45 3.20 8.36 -19.14
CA ASP A 45 2.19 9.30 -19.60
C ASP A 45 0.91 9.16 -18.76
N GLY A 46 0.27 10.29 -18.45
CA GLY A 46 -0.92 10.33 -17.61
C GLY A 46 -0.65 10.36 -16.10
N ILE A 47 0.58 10.13 -15.64
CA ILE A 47 0.97 10.34 -14.23
C ILE A 47 0.93 11.83 -13.91
N LYS A 48 0.15 12.22 -12.89
CA LYS A 48 -0.09 13.63 -12.53
C LYS A 48 0.54 14.06 -11.22
N ILE A 49 1.10 13.13 -10.46
CA ILE A 49 1.83 13.37 -9.21
C ILE A 49 3.34 13.20 -9.42
N PRO A 50 4.18 13.68 -8.48
CA PRO A 50 5.61 13.45 -8.56
C PRO A 50 5.94 11.95 -8.68
N LEU A 51 6.95 11.60 -9.45
CA LEU A 51 7.27 10.21 -9.74
C LEU A 51 8.35 9.71 -8.78
N LEU A 52 7.94 8.83 -7.85
CA LEU A 52 8.84 8.00 -7.07
C LEU A 52 9.12 6.69 -7.83
N ALA A 53 10.39 6.42 -8.13
CA ALA A 53 10.85 5.26 -8.91
C ALA A 53 12.10 4.62 -8.31
N CYS A 54 12.62 3.56 -8.93
CA CYS A 54 13.83 2.85 -8.52
C CYS A 54 14.81 2.71 -9.70
N PRO A 55 15.53 3.78 -10.12
CA PRO A 55 16.41 3.74 -11.30
C PRO A 55 17.50 2.68 -11.24
N ASP A 56 17.98 2.35 -10.04
CA ASP A 56 18.96 1.27 -9.85
C ASP A 56 18.37 -0.14 -10.09
N LEU A 57 17.07 -0.32 -9.87
CA LEU A 57 16.37 -1.54 -10.26
C LEU A 57 16.12 -1.58 -11.77
N GLU A 58 15.82 -0.44 -12.41
CA GLU A 58 15.69 -0.39 -13.87
C GLU A 58 16.94 -0.91 -14.58
N LYS A 59 18.13 -0.54 -14.06
CA LYS A 59 19.42 -0.99 -14.59
C LYS A 59 19.68 -2.48 -14.36
N LYS A 60 19.19 -3.05 -13.24
CA LYS A 60 19.51 -4.42 -12.81
C LYS A 60 18.47 -5.44 -13.27
N TRP A 61 17.21 -5.07 -13.25
CA TRP A 61 16.05 -5.95 -13.46
C TRP A 61 15.29 -5.62 -14.75
N GLY A 62 15.57 -4.47 -15.36
CA GLY A 62 14.84 -3.96 -16.51
C GLY A 62 13.76 -2.95 -16.12
N GLN A 63 13.12 -2.38 -17.15
CA GLN A 63 12.07 -1.37 -16.98
C GLN A 63 10.87 -1.95 -16.19
N PRO A 64 10.24 -1.16 -15.30
CA PRO A 64 9.05 -1.63 -14.60
C PRO A 64 7.89 -1.76 -15.59
N LYS A 65 6.93 -2.63 -15.28
CA LYS A 65 5.59 -2.47 -15.85
C LYS A 65 4.96 -1.25 -15.20
N VAL A 66 4.40 -0.37 -16.04
CA VAL A 66 3.76 0.86 -15.60
C VAL A 66 2.26 0.68 -15.67
N PHE A 67 1.57 1.10 -14.62
CA PHE A 67 0.12 1.19 -14.62
C PHE A 67 -0.31 2.56 -14.14
N VAL A 68 -1.34 3.12 -14.75
CA VAL A 68 -1.82 4.49 -14.48
C VAL A 68 -3.33 4.45 -14.32
N ALA A 69 -3.85 5.17 -13.33
CA ALA A 69 -5.27 5.37 -13.12
C ALA A 69 -5.73 6.71 -13.72
N GLU A 70 -7.03 6.89 -13.95
CA GLU A 70 -7.59 8.11 -14.57
C GLU A 70 -7.25 9.41 -13.82
N ASP A 71 -7.13 9.32 -12.49
CA ASP A 71 -6.78 10.43 -11.60
C ASP A 71 -5.29 10.79 -11.64
N GLY A 72 -4.47 10.01 -12.36
CA GLY A 72 -3.03 10.17 -12.49
C GLY A 72 -2.22 9.53 -11.35
N SER A 73 -2.86 8.74 -10.48
CA SER A 73 -2.19 7.77 -9.62
C SER A 73 -1.50 6.69 -10.47
N TYR A 74 -0.49 6.03 -9.92
CA TYR A 74 0.27 5.02 -10.66
C TYR A 74 0.73 3.84 -9.80
N ARG A 75 1.11 2.75 -10.48
CA ARG A 75 1.89 1.62 -9.95
C ARG A 75 3.08 1.35 -10.87
N LEU A 76 4.28 1.25 -10.31
CA LEU A 76 5.45 0.71 -10.99
C LEU A 76 5.78 -0.66 -10.41
N MET A 77 5.83 -1.67 -11.27
CA MET A 77 6.13 -3.04 -10.86
C MET A 77 7.48 -3.49 -11.44
N TYR A 78 8.48 -3.61 -10.57
CA TYR A 78 9.82 -4.13 -10.89
C TYR A 78 9.89 -5.60 -10.50
N THR A 79 10.18 -6.49 -11.44
CA THR A 79 10.28 -7.94 -11.18
C THR A 79 11.68 -8.44 -11.50
N HIS A 80 12.26 -9.21 -10.59
CA HIS A 80 13.55 -9.85 -10.85
C HIS A 80 13.43 -10.85 -12.01
N PRO A 81 14.30 -10.81 -13.02
CA PRO A 81 14.14 -11.61 -14.24
C PRO A 81 14.26 -13.12 -14.02
N SER A 82 14.94 -13.54 -12.95
CA SER A 82 15.21 -14.95 -12.64
C SER A 82 14.72 -15.43 -11.27
N GLU A 83 14.13 -14.56 -10.44
CA GLU A 83 13.72 -14.89 -9.08
C GLU A 83 12.23 -14.59 -8.90
N SER A 84 11.41 -15.64 -8.88
CA SER A 84 9.94 -15.53 -8.95
C SER A 84 9.27 -14.80 -7.77
N PHE A 85 10.02 -14.51 -6.70
CA PHE A 85 9.54 -13.87 -5.45
C PHE A 85 10.41 -12.69 -5.03
N GLU A 86 11.03 -12.03 -6.00
CA GLU A 86 11.70 -10.76 -5.82
C GLU A 86 11.01 -9.71 -6.70
N ARG A 87 10.14 -8.92 -6.06
CA ARG A 87 9.36 -7.87 -6.71
C ARG A 87 9.34 -6.62 -5.84
N VAL A 88 9.41 -5.46 -6.47
CA VAL A 88 9.18 -4.18 -5.83
C VAL A 88 8.03 -3.50 -6.56
N ASP A 89 6.99 -3.13 -5.84
CA ASP A 89 5.89 -2.33 -6.33
C ASP A 89 5.95 -0.94 -5.68
N VAL A 90 5.97 0.11 -6.50
CA VAL A 90 5.84 1.49 -6.02
C VAL A 90 4.46 2.00 -6.43
N TYR A 91 3.61 2.27 -5.45
CA TYR A 91 2.31 2.89 -5.65
C TYR A 91 2.42 4.38 -5.34
N GLY A 92 1.91 5.23 -6.23
CA GLY A 92 1.71 6.65 -6.01
C GLY A 92 0.23 7.00 -6.17
N TYR A 93 -0.33 7.70 -5.20
CA TYR A 93 -1.74 8.08 -5.14
C TYR A 93 -1.89 9.60 -5.22
N ALA A 94 -2.81 10.06 -6.05
CA ALA A 94 -3.20 11.47 -6.14
C ALA A 94 -4.13 11.91 -5.01
N ILE A 95 -4.75 10.94 -4.32
CA ILE A 95 -5.57 11.19 -3.13
C ILE A 95 -4.78 10.96 -1.84
N PRO A 96 -5.10 11.69 -0.75
CA PRO A 96 -4.47 11.47 0.55
C PRO A 96 -4.62 10.05 1.07
N LEU A 97 -3.52 9.47 1.52
CA LEU A 97 -3.51 8.24 2.30
C LEU A 97 -3.33 8.56 3.81
N PRO A 98 -4.05 7.88 4.70
CA PRO A 98 -3.79 7.97 6.13
C PRO A 98 -2.34 7.59 6.47
N VAL A 99 -1.70 8.34 7.35
CA VAL A 99 -0.43 7.93 7.98
C VAL A 99 -0.77 7.08 9.19
N LEU A 100 -0.24 5.86 9.22
CA LEU A 100 -0.54 4.91 10.27
C LEU A 100 0.28 5.23 11.52
N THR A 101 -0.36 5.22 12.69
CA THR A 101 0.32 5.39 13.99
C THR A 101 0.74 4.06 14.60
N ASN A 102 0.13 2.96 14.16
CA ASN A 102 0.47 1.60 14.56
C ASN A 102 0.64 0.73 13.31
N ALA A 103 1.56 -0.23 13.37
CA ALA A 103 1.72 -1.19 12.29
C ALA A 103 0.47 -2.08 12.19
N PRO A 104 -0.07 -2.31 10.98
CA PRO A 104 -1.08 -3.34 10.76
C PRO A 104 -0.58 -4.70 11.25
N ALA A 105 -1.49 -5.59 11.66
CA ALA A 105 -1.11 -6.96 11.95
C ALA A 105 -0.57 -7.66 10.69
N GLU A 106 0.33 -8.61 10.92
CA GLU A 106 0.92 -9.45 9.88
C GLU A 106 0.03 -10.66 9.63
N SER A 107 -0.29 -10.92 8.37
CA SER A 107 -0.97 -12.14 7.95
C SER A 107 0.03 -13.31 7.86
N VAL A 108 -0.28 -14.42 8.53
CA VAL A 108 0.55 -15.63 8.57
C VAL A 108 -0.32 -16.85 8.28
N ASP A 109 0.05 -17.61 7.25
CA ASP A 109 -0.60 -18.90 6.99
C ASP A 109 0.01 -19.98 7.89
N THR A 110 -0.84 -20.67 8.65
CA THR A 110 -0.43 -21.70 9.61
C THR A 110 -1.52 -22.75 9.78
N MET A 111 -1.16 -23.89 10.36
CA MET A 111 -2.14 -24.93 10.70
C MET A 111 -2.91 -24.53 11.96
N VAL A 112 -4.23 -24.34 11.82
CA VAL A 112 -5.17 -24.09 12.92
C VAL A 112 -6.14 -25.25 12.98
N ASN A 113 -6.12 -26.01 14.09
CA ASN A 113 -6.97 -27.20 14.27
C ASN A 113 -6.84 -28.26 13.16
N GLY A 114 -5.67 -28.38 12.54
CA GLY A 114 -5.43 -29.37 11.48
C GLY A 114 -5.81 -28.89 10.07
N GLU A 115 -6.23 -27.64 9.91
CA GLU A 115 -6.51 -27.02 8.61
C GLU A 115 -5.56 -25.84 8.37
N LEU A 116 -5.17 -25.60 7.11
CA LEU A 116 -4.42 -24.41 6.75
C LEU A 116 -5.35 -23.20 6.85
N GLY A 117 -4.98 -22.24 7.69
CA GLY A 117 -5.72 -20.99 7.86
C GLY A 117 -4.78 -19.81 8.00
N THR A 118 -5.32 -18.61 7.80
CA THR A 118 -4.59 -17.36 7.97
C THR A 118 -4.87 -16.78 9.35
N VAL A 119 -3.82 -16.43 10.09
CA VAL A 119 -3.91 -15.77 11.39
C VAL A 119 -3.23 -14.40 11.35
N GLU A 120 -3.80 -13.43 12.07
CA GLU A 120 -3.25 -12.08 12.20
C GLU A 120 -2.34 -12.01 13.43
N ARG A 121 -1.07 -11.68 13.22
CA ARG A 121 -0.06 -11.53 14.28
C ARG A 121 0.23 -10.05 14.54
N PRO A 122 0.05 -9.56 15.78
CA PRO A 122 0.46 -8.20 16.15
C PRO A 122 1.95 -7.95 15.89
N GLN A 123 2.30 -6.75 15.44
CA GLN A 123 3.68 -6.34 15.18
C GLN A 123 3.86 -4.85 15.46
N THR A 124 5.11 -4.39 15.41
CA THR A 124 5.49 -2.98 15.41
C THR A 124 6.12 -2.59 14.08
N PHE A 125 6.18 -1.29 13.80
CA PHE A 125 6.96 -0.82 12.67
C PHE A 125 8.43 -1.20 12.81
N LYS A 126 9.06 -1.39 11.65
CA LYS A 126 10.51 -1.44 11.46
C LYS A 126 10.91 -0.12 10.79
N ASP A 127 12.09 0.37 11.10
CA ASP A 127 12.58 1.63 10.54
C ASP A 127 13.77 1.42 9.59
N VAL A 128 13.84 2.28 8.58
CA VAL A 128 15.03 2.47 7.75
C VAL A 128 15.19 3.92 7.38
N THR A 129 16.37 4.48 7.65
CA THR A 129 16.74 5.79 7.13
C THR A 129 17.12 5.69 5.66
N VAL A 130 16.42 6.43 4.81
CA VAL A 130 16.64 6.52 3.37
C VAL A 130 17.09 7.94 3.01
N LYS A 131 17.96 8.04 2.02
CA LYS A 131 18.35 9.29 1.40
C LYS A 131 17.78 9.25 -0.01
N ILE A 132 16.75 10.04 -0.25
CA ILE A 132 15.97 10.06 -1.49
C ILE A 132 16.47 11.24 -2.32
N PRO A 133 17.14 10.98 -3.46
CA PRO A 133 17.42 12.00 -4.44
C PRO A 133 16.12 12.69 -4.88
N THR A 134 16.15 14.02 -4.95
CA THR A 134 15.04 14.84 -5.44
C THR A 134 15.58 15.89 -6.43
N PRO A 135 14.72 16.51 -7.25
CA PRO A 135 15.15 17.61 -8.12
C PRO A 135 15.78 18.79 -7.34
N ALA A 136 15.46 18.95 -6.06
CA ALA A 136 15.99 19.99 -5.19
C ALA A 136 17.24 19.56 -4.37
N GLY A 137 17.72 18.32 -4.53
CA GLY A 137 18.89 17.79 -3.82
C GLY A 137 18.64 16.41 -3.24
N ASN A 138 18.81 16.25 -1.92
CA ASN A 138 18.56 14.98 -1.25
C ASN A 138 17.66 15.19 -0.04
N ASP A 139 16.62 14.38 0.09
CA ASP A 139 15.72 14.33 1.24
C ASP A 139 16.04 13.10 2.10
N LYS A 140 16.38 13.31 3.38
CA LYS A 140 16.70 12.21 4.30
C LYS A 140 15.49 11.93 5.17
N ARG A 141 14.96 10.72 5.11
CA ARG A 141 13.74 10.32 5.84
C ARG A 141 13.92 9.01 6.59
N ASP A 142 13.26 8.92 7.74
CA ASP A 142 13.04 7.64 8.41
C ASP A 142 11.74 7.05 7.89
N VAL A 143 11.87 5.92 7.19
CA VAL A 143 10.75 5.19 6.59
C VAL A 143 10.37 4.04 7.51
N GLN A 144 9.13 4.08 7.97
CA GLN A 144 8.50 2.98 8.67
C GLN A 144 7.97 1.97 7.66
N TYR A 145 8.15 0.68 7.96
CA TYR A 145 7.62 -0.41 7.17
C TYR A 145 7.25 -1.60 8.07
N PHE A 146 6.39 -2.48 7.58
CA PHE A 146 5.85 -3.61 8.32
C PHE A 146 5.61 -4.79 7.37
N ARG A 147 5.42 -5.99 7.94
CA ARG A 147 5.14 -7.19 7.14
C ARG A 147 3.64 -7.31 6.89
N GLU A 148 3.19 -7.26 5.63
CA GLU A 148 1.79 -7.55 5.31
C GLU A 148 1.50 -9.05 5.39
N TYR A 149 2.38 -9.86 4.78
CA TYR A 149 2.20 -11.31 4.66
C TYR A 149 3.51 -12.06 4.83
N SER A 150 3.53 -13.10 5.66
CA SER A 150 4.73 -13.89 5.98
C SER A 150 5.30 -14.71 4.82
N GLY A 151 4.56 -14.86 3.72
CA GLY A 151 4.87 -15.80 2.64
C GLY A 151 4.29 -17.19 2.95
N GLY A 152 4.11 -18.00 1.91
CA GLY A 152 3.52 -19.33 2.03
C GLY A 152 3.39 -20.00 0.68
N GLY A 153 3.62 -21.32 0.63
CA GLY A 153 3.45 -22.14 -0.58
C GLY A 153 4.17 -21.59 -1.82
N ALA A 154 3.45 -20.80 -2.59
CA ALA A 154 3.84 -20.23 -3.87
C ALA A 154 4.05 -18.71 -3.86
N ASP A 155 4.13 -18.05 -2.70
CA ASP A 155 4.31 -16.59 -2.59
C ASP A 155 5.42 -16.24 -1.58
N GLY A 156 6.18 -15.19 -1.89
CA GLY A 156 7.21 -14.64 -1.01
C GLY A 156 6.63 -13.80 0.13
N PRO A 157 7.42 -13.55 1.19
CA PRO A 157 7.03 -12.58 2.21
C PRO A 157 6.92 -11.18 1.61
N MET A 158 5.85 -10.46 1.95
CA MET A 158 5.58 -9.11 1.45
C MET A 158 5.64 -8.08 2.57
N ASP A 159 6.64 -7.20 2.52
CA ASP A 159 6.74 -6.00 3.36
C ASP A 159 6.13 -4.78 2.65
N SER A 160 5.65 -3.81 3.43
CA SER A 160 5.01 -2.59 2.93
C SER A 160 5.41 -1.39 3.77
N THR A 161 5.61 -0.23 3.15
CA THR A 161 5.88 1.00 3.90
C THR A 161 4.59 1.57 4.50
N ASN A 162 4.75 2.34 5.58
CA ASN A 162 3.75 3.35 5.91
C ASN A 162 3.68 4.39 4.76
N THR A 163 2.65 5.23 4.78
CA THR A 163 2.45 6.28 3.78
C THR A 163 3.62 7.26 3.79
N LEU A 164 4.23 7.46 2.62
CA LEU A 164 5.19 8.52 2.34
C LEU A 164 4.51 9.65 1.58
N THR A 165 4.97 10.88 1.74
CA THR A 165 4.37 12.05 1.05
C THR A 165 5.46 12.93 0.48
N PHE A 166 5.36 13.28 -0.81
CA PHE A 166 6.28 14.20 -1.48
C PHE A 166 5.49 15.27 -2.22
N THR A 167 5.93 16.52 -2.11
CA THR A 167 5.36 17.66 -2.82
C THR A 167 6.42 18.27 -3.72
N VAL A 168 6.12 18.38 -5.02
CA VAL A 168 6.98 19.03 -6.01
C VAL A 168 6.12 20.00 -6.79
N ASN A 169 6.57 21.26 -6.91
CA ASN A 169 5.86 22.32 -7.63
C ASN A 169 4.38 22.49 -7.21
N GLY A 170 4.09 22.30 -5.92
CA GLY A 170 2.73 22.42 -5.37
C GLY A 170 1.83 21.19 -5.57
N VAL A 171 2.30 20.16 -6.27
CA VAL A 171 1.58 18.89 -6.45
C VAL A 171 2.10 17.87 -5.44
N THR A 172 1.17 17.25 -4.71
CA THR A 172 1.49 16.25 -3.68
C THR A 172 1.10 14.87 -4.15
N GLY A 173 2.02 13.91 -4.02
CA GLY A 173 1.71 12.48 -4.12
C GLY A 173 1.85 11.79 -2.76
N TYR A 174 1.11 10.70 -2.59
CA TYR A 174 1.15 9.82 -1.44
C TYR A 174 1.61 8.43 -1.88
N TYR A 175 2.58 7.82 -1.21
CA TYR A 175 3.26 6.64 -1.73
C TYR A 175 3.29 5.50 -0.74
N VAL A 176 3.17 4.30 -1.28
CA VAL A 176 3.39 3.04 -0.57
C VAL A 176 4.32 2.19 -1.44
N VAL A 177 5.40 1.71 -0.84
CA VAL A 177 6.31 0.77 -1.49
C VAL A 177 6.09 -0.61 -0.90
N LYS A 178 5.72 -1.57 -1.74
CA LYS A 178 5.62 -2.98 -1.37
C LYS A 178 6.83 -3.74 -1.91
N VAL A 179 7.36 -4.63 -1.09
CA VAL A 179 8.50 -5.48 -1.44
C VAL A 179 8.14 -6.92 -1.13
N GLU A 180 8.08 -7.73 -2.17
CA GLU A 180 8.08 -9.18 -2.04
C GLU A 180 9.52 -9.67 -2.17
N SER A 181 10.05 -10.33 -1.13
CA SER A 181 11.48 -10.71 -1.12
C SER A 181 11.81 -11.88 -0.21
N VAL A 182 12.13 -13.03 -0.80
CA VAL A 182 12.65 -14.21 -0.06
C VAL A 182 14.07 -13.97 0.48
N SER A 183 14.85 -13.09 -0.15
CA SER A 183 16.19 -12.68 0.29
C SER A 183 16.17 -11.69 1.47
N LYS A 184 14.98 -11.26 1.92
CA LYS A 184 14.79 -10.28 3.00
C LYS A 184 15.45 -8.92 2.71
N ALA A 185 15.49 -8.54 1.42
CA ALA A 185 16.22 -7.37 0.94
C ALA A 185 15.42 -6.05 1.03
N THR A 186 14.29 -6.00 1.76
CA THR A 186 13.42 -4.81 1.90
C THR A 186 14.18 -3.52 2.18
N LYS A 187 15.06 -3.49 3.20
CA LYS A 187 15.86 -2.29 3.52
C LYS A 187 16.78 -1.85 2.38
N LYS A 188 17.28 -2.80 1.58
CA LYS A 188 18.14 -2.52 0.42
C LYS A 188 17.32 -1.90 -0.70
N PHE A 189 16.11 -2.38 -0.96
CA PHE A 189 15.23 -1.80 -1.99
C PHE A 189 14.72 -0.42 -1.61
N LEU A 190 14.31 -0.21 -0.35
CA LEU A 190 13.85 1.10 0.12
C LEU A 190 14.94 2.19 0.02
N LYS A 191 16.23 1.82 0.06
CA LYS A 191 17.35 2.76 -0.15
C LYS A 191 17.62 3.10 -1.62
N GLN A 192 16.93 2.47 -2.56
CA GLN A 192 17.07 2.69 -4.00
C GLN A 192 15.92 3.52 -4.58
N ILE A 193 14.99 4.01 -3.75
CA ILE A 193 13.90 4.88 -4.20
C ILE A 193 14.41 6.30 -4.47
N GLU A 194 13.94 6.90 -5.56
CA GLU A 194 14.32 8.24 -6.01
C GLU A 194 13.09 9.00 -6.52
N LEU A 195 13.06 10.31 -6.28
CA LEU A 195 12.05 11.20 -6.84
C LEU A 195 12.58 11.78 -8.16
N VAL A 196 12.10 11.26 -9.28
CA VAL A 196 12.71 11.48 -10.60
C VAL A 196 12.13 12.67 -11.38
N ARG A 197 10.88 13.09 -11.09
CA ARG A 197 10.26 14.29 -11.69
C ARG A 197 9.05 14.76 -10.88
#